data_AF-A0A934Q4N5-F1
#
_entry.id   AF-A0A934Q4N5-F1
#
_cell.length_a   1.000
_cell.length_b   1.000
_cell.length_c   1.000
_cell.angle_alpha   90.00
_cell.angle_beta   90.00
_cell.angle_gamma   90.00
#
_symmetry.space_group_name_H-M   'P 1'
#
loop_
_entity.id
_entity.type
_entity.pdbx_description
1 polymer ?
#
loop_
_entity_poly.entity_id
_entity_poly.type
_entity_poly.pdbx_seq_one_letter_code
_entity_poly.pdbx_strand_id
1 'polypeptide(L)'
;MHDAPPFSADAMLARLARWLRVLGWDTRLDPQLPDPDLVALANAEGRLLLTRDRLLLRELQPARSLEIVHDAPLQQLVQVVTVLQLAPPRELHSLPQL
;
A
#
# COMPACT_ATOMS: atom_id res chain seq x y z
N MET A 1 -2.81 -13.03 -11.62
CA MET A 1 -3.35 -12.12 -10.58
C MET A 1 -3.21 -12.83 -9.26
N HIS A 2 -2.64 -12.17 -8.26
CA HIS A 2 -2.28 -12.77 -6.98
C HIS A 2 -3.09 -12.13 -5.85
N ASP A 3 -3.28 -12.86 -4.75
CA ASP A 3 -3.77 -12.26 -3.51
C ASP A 3 -2.79 -11.16 -3.06
N ALA A 4 -3.35 -10.06 -2.55
CA ALA A 4 -2.55 -8.91 -2.15
C ALA A 4 -1.74 -9.21 -0.88
N PRO A 5 -0.47 -8.76 -0.78
CA PRO A 5 0.23 -8.74 0.49
C PRO A 5 -0.42 -7.71 1.43
N PRO A 6 -0.24 -7.82 2.75
CA PRO A 6 -0.62 -6.74 3.65
C PRO A 6 0.29 -5.53 3.40
N PHE A 7 -0.31 -4.35 3.41
CA PHE A 7 0.35 -3.08 3.14
C PHE A 7 0.61 -2.29 4.42
N SER A 8 1.67 -1.50 4.42
CA SER A 8 1.85 -0.34 5.28
C SER A 8 1.97 0.89 4.39
N ALA A 9 1.37 2.01 4.76
CA ALA A 9 1.48 3.26 4.03
C ALA A 9 1.91 4.39 4.95
N ASP A 10 2.73 5.30 4.43
CA ASP A 10 3.07 6.56 5.10
C ASP A 10 1.89 7.56 5.11
N ALA A 11 2.08 8.68 5.82
CA ALA A 11 1.09 9.75 5.89
C ALA A 11 0.80 10.40 4.53
N MET A 12 1.75 10.40 3.59
CA MET A 12 1.58 10.99 2.25
C MET A 12 0.59 10.22 1.38
N LEU A 13 0.29 8.98 1.76
CA LEU A 13 -0.57 8.04 1.03
C LEU A 13 -1.87 7.73 1.79
N ALA A 14 -2.31 8.59 2.71
CA ALA A 14 -3.51 8.37 3.52
C ALA A 14 -4.78 8.08 2.70
N ARG A 15 -4.97 8.77 1.57
CA ARG A 15 -6.13 8.53 0.68
C ARG A 15 -6.03 7.20 -0.06
N LEU A 16 -4.84 6.84 -0.54
CA LEU A 16 -4.59 5.53 -1.14
C LEU A 16 -4.88 4.42 -0.12
N ALA A 17 -4.32 4.52 1.09
CA ALA A 17 -4.52 3.54 2.15
C ALA A 17 -6.01 3.32 2.47
N ARG A 18 -6.81 4.40 2.52
CA ARG A 18 -8.26 4.31 2.68
C ARG A 18 -8.92 3.53 1.55
N TRP A 19 -8.54 3.75 0.30
CA TRP A 19 -9.10 3.02 -0.83
C TRP A 19 -8.70 1.56 -0.85
N LEU A 20 -7.45 1.24 -0.52
CA LEU A 20 -7.00 -0.14 -0.41
C LEU A 20 -7.82 -0.91 0.64
N ARG A 21 -8.13 -0.28 1.79
CA ARG A 21 -9.04 -0.86 2.81
C ARG A 21 -10.47 -1.04 2.32
N VAL A 22 -11.03 -0.05 1.61
CA VAL A 22 -12.39 -0.14 1.04
C VAL A 22 -12.47 -1.27 0.02
N LEU A 23 -11.38 -1.51 -0.71
CA LEU A 23 -11.20 -2.64 -1.61
C LEU A 23 -10.80 -3.93 -0.87
N GLY A 24 -10.95 -4.01 0.46
CA GLY A 24 -10.73 -5.26 1.20
C GLY A 24 -9.27 -5.71 1.34
N TRP A 25 -8.29 -4.90 0.94
CA TRP A 25 -6.87 -5.23 1.16
C TRP A 25 -6.41 -4.76 2.55
N ASP A 26 -5.77 -5.65 3.31
CA ASP A 26 -5.17 -5.31 4.61
C ASP A 26 -4.13 -4.20 4.42
N THR A 27 -4.43 -3.02 4.95
CA THR A 27 -3.58 -1.84 4.80
C THR A 27 -3.48 -1.10 6.12
N ARG A 28 -2.26 -0.98 6.64
CA ARG A 28 -1.94 -0.17 7.81
C ARG A 28 -1.58 1.25 7.39
N LEU A 29 -2.02 2.21 8.18
CA LEU A 29 -1.71 3.63 8.07
C LEU A 29 -1.79 4.18 9.49
N ASP A 30 -0.68 4.74 9.97
CA ASP A 30 -0.62 5.48 11.22
C ASP A 30 0.12 6.80 10.94
N PRO A 31 -0.61 7.92 10.77
CA PRO A 31 0.01 9.20 10.44
C PRO A 31 0.87 9.80 11.55
N GLN A 32 0.82 9.24 12.76
CA GLN A 32 1.61 9.71 13.91
C GLN A 32 2.85 8.86 14.14
N LEU A 33 3.00 7.75 13.42
CA LEU A 33 4.14 6.86 13.54
C LEU A 33 5.35 7.43 12.76
N PRO A 34 6.49 7.68 13.41
CA PRO A 34 7.70 8.15 12.73
C PRO A 34 8.22 7.15 11.69
N ASP A 35 8.90 7.63 10.64
CA ASP A 35 9.39 6.78 9.55
C ASP A 35 10.25 5.58 9.99
N PRO A 36 11.20 5.73 10.94
CA PRO A 36 11.98 4.58 11.44
C PRO A 36 11.09 3.50 12.07
N ASP A 37 10.08 3.91 12.84
CA ASP A 37 9.16 3.00 13.51
C ASP A 37 8.19 2.36 12.51
N LEU A 38 7.75 3.11 11.50
CA LEU A 38 6.95 2.61 10.39
C LEU A 38 7.70 1.52 9.62
N VAL A 39 8.98 1.74 9.30
CA VAL A 39 9.83 0.76 8.61
C VAL A 39 10.08 -0.46 9.49
N ALA A 40 10.43 -0.27 10.76
CA ALA A 40 10.66 -1.36 11.70
C ALA A 40 9.41 -2.24 11.84
N LEU A 41 8.24 -1.63 11.99
CA LEU A 41 6.97 -2.33 12.10
C LEU A 41 6.59 -3.05 10.80
N ALA A 42 6.75 -2.40 9.65
CA ALA A 42 6.48 -3.03 8.36
C ALA A 42 7.37 -4.27 8.14
N ASN A 43 8.65 -4.19 8.50
CA ASN A 43 9.58 -5.32 8.43
C ASN A 43 9.18 -6.44 9.40
N ALA A 44 8.85 -6.10 10.65
CA ALA A 44 8.45 -7.08 11.67
C ALA A 44 7.16 -7.82 11.30
N GLU A 45 6.19 -7.12 10.71
CA GLU A 45 4.90 -7.69 10.28
C GLU A 45 4.96 -8.26 8.84
N GLY A 46 6.10 -8.17 8.15
CA GLY A 46 6.25 -8.63 6.77
C GLY A 46 5.39 -7.86 5.75
N ARG A 47 4.99 -6.62 6.05
CA ARG A 47 4.15 -5.76 5.20
C ARG A 47 4.94 -5.12 4.07
N LEU A 48 4.30 -4.90 2.92
CA LEU A 48 4.87 -4.10 1.84
C LEU A 48 4.68 -2.61 2.15
N LEU A 49 5.78 -1.86 2.33
CA LEU A 49 5.71 -0.43 2.56
C LEU A 49 5.45 0.34 1.26
N LEU A 50 4.34 1.06 1.20
CA LEU A 50 4.01 2.03 0.16
C LEU A 50 4.44 3.42 0.64
N THR A 51 5.25 4.12 -0.15
CA THR A 51 5.68 5.48 0.18
C THR A 51 6.00 6.27 -1.09
N ARG A 52 5.85 7.59 -1.03
CA ARG A 52 6.38 8.52 -2.04
C ARG A 52 7.71 9.14 -1.62
N ASP A 53 8.11 8.93 -0.38
CA ASP A 53 9.32 9.51 0.17
C ASP A 53 10.54 8.69 -0.28
N ARG A 54 11.22 9.22 -1.30
CA ARG A 54 12.46 8.65 -1.80
C ARG A 54 13.60 8.72 -0.79
N LEU A 55 13.58 9.69 0.12
CA LEU A 55 14.59 9.80 1.16
C LEU A 55 14.39 8.68 2.19
N LEU A 56 13.14 8.43 2.60
CA LEU A 56 12.79 7.28 3.46
C LEU A 56 13.33 5.97 2.85
N LEU A 57 13.05 5.72 1.57
CA LEU A 57 13.52 4.51 0.88
C LEU A 57 15.05 4.38 0.86
N ARG A 58 15.76 5.49 0.65
CA ARG A 58 17.23 5.53 0.57
C ARG A 58 17.90 5.37 1.93
N GLU A 59 17.40 6.07 2.94
CA GLU A 59 18.03 6.13 4.26
C GLU A 59 17.65 4.91 5.13
N LEU A 60 16.38 4.49 5.09
CA LEU A 60 15.88 3.44 5.98
C LEU A 60 15.79 2.06 5.34
N GLN A 61 15.83 1.96 4.00
CA GLN A 61 15.95 0.71 3.24
C GLN A 61 14.99 -0.41 3.73
N PRO A 62 13.66 -0.18 3.72
CA PRO A 62 12.68 -1.18 4.12
C PRO A 62 12.85 -2.49 3.34
N ALA A 63 12.68 -3.63 4.00
CA ALA A 63 12.92 -4.95 3.42
C ALA A 63 11.99 -5.24 2.23
N ARG A 64 10.76 -4.71 2.28
CA ARG A 64 9.78 -4.77 1.19
C ARG A 64 9.17 -3.39 1.02
N SER A 65 9.32 -2.81 -0.17
CA SER A 65 8.71 -1.53 -0.48
C SER A 65 8.28 -1.41 -1.93
N LEU A 66 7.35 -0.49 -2.16
CA LEU A 66 6.97 0.01 -3.48
C LEU A 66 6.96 1.53 -3.44
N GLU A 67 7.86 2.14 -4.22
CA GLU A 67 7.84 3.58 -4.47
C GLU A 67 6.59 3.94 -5.27
N ILE A 68 5.78 4.85 -4.75
CA ILE A 68 4.66 5.44 -5.47
C ILE A 68 5.17 6.68 -6.22
N VAL A 69 4.99 6.71 -7.53
CA VAL A 69 5.58 7.78 -8.39
C VAL A 69 4.56 8.84 -8.81
N HIS A 70 3.28 8.62 -8.53
CA HIS A 70 2.20 9.53 -8.91
C HIS A 70 1.66 10.37 -7.74
N ASP A 71 1.26 11.61 -8.01
CA ASP A 71 0.60 12.48 -7.04
C ASP A 71 -0.90 12.23 -6.92
N ALA A 72 -1.57 12.00 -8.06
CA ALA A 72 -3.01 11.85 -8.07
C ALA A 72 -3.43 10.54 -7.42
N PRO A 73 -4.31 10.54 -6.40
CA PRO A 73 -4.69 9.33 -5.66
C PRO A 73 -5.15 8.17 -6.57
N LEU A 74 -5.91 8.47 -7.63
CA LEU A 74 -6.37 7.45 -8.59
C LEU A 74 -5.21 6.79 -9.33
N GLN A 75 -4.22 7.57 -9.73
CA GLN A 75 -3.02 7.04 -10.39
C GLN A 75 -2.16 6.22 -9.43
N GLN A 76 -2.11 6.58 -8.14
CA GLN A 76 -1.44 5.78 -7.11
C GLN A 76 -2.09 4.39 -6.98
N LEU A 77 -3.42 4.35 -6.93
CA LEU A 77 -4.16 3.09 -6.87
C LEU A 77 -3.93 2.24 -8.13
N VAL A 78 -4.04 2.85 -9.32
CA VAL A 78 -3.75 2.18 -10.59
C VAL A 78 -2.34 1.61 -10.61
N GLN A 79 -1.35 2.36 -10.14
CA GLN A 79 0.03 1.90 -10.02
C GLN A 79 0.14 0.66 -9.12
N VAL A 80 -0.41 0.70 -7.90
CA VAL A 80 -0.37 -0.44 -6.97
C VAL A 80 -0.98 -1.69 -7.59
N VAL A 81 -2.18 -1.57 -8.16
CA VAL A 81 -2.91 -2.70 -8.75
C VAL A 81 -2.16 -3.29 -9.95
N THR A 82 -1.59 -2.42 -10.80
CA THR A 82 -0.91 -2.84 -12.03
C THR A 82 0.44 -3.48 -11.72
N VAL A 83 1.25 -2.83 -10.88
CA VAL A 83 2.61 -3.30 -10.54
C VAL A 83 2.56 -4.61 -9.78
N LEU A 84 1.62 -4.76 -8.83
CA LEU A 84 1.50 -5.97 -8.02
C LEU A 84 0.58 -7.04 -8.65
N GLN A 85 -0.05 -6.72 -9.79
CA GLN A 85 -1.03 -7.59 -10.47
C GLN A 85 -2.10 -8.13 -9.51
N LEU A 86 -2.67 -7.23 -8.70
CA LEU A 86 -3.62 -7.59 -7.66
C LEU A 86 -4.91 -8.15 -8.26
N ALA A 87 -5.43 -9.23 -7.67
CA ALA A 87 -6.78 -9.67 -7.97
C ALA A 87 -7.81 -8.66 -7.43
N PRO A 88 -8.98 -8.50 -8.09
CA PRO A 88 -10.07 -7.75 -7.52
C PRO A 88 -10.42 -8.33 -6.15
N PRO A 89 -10.92 -7.49 -5.24
CA PRO A 89 -11.42 -7.91 -3.93
C PRO A 89 -12.39 -9.08 -4.10
N ARG A 90 -12.28 -10.10 -3.25
CA ARG A 90 -13.05 -11.35 -3.38
C ARG A 90 -14.57 -11.10 -3.41
N GLU A 91 -15.05 -10.04 -2.75
CA GLU A 91 -16.47 -9.66 -2.73
C GLU A 91 -16.99 -9.13 -4.08
N LEU A 92 -16.13 -8.58 -4.94
CA LEU A 92 -16.53 -8.08 -6.26
C LEU A 92 -16.75 -9.20 -7.29
N HIS A 93 -16.17 -10.38 -7.08
CA HIS A 93 -16.39 -11.55 -7.94
C HIS A 93 -17.75 -12.22 -7.69
N SER A 94 -18.44 -11.83 -6.60
CA SER A 94 -19.74 -12.38 -6.21
C SER A 94 -20.92 -11.56 -6.73
N LEU A 95 -20.66 -10.40 -7.38
CA LEU A 95 -21.74 -9.60 -7.94
C LEU A 95 -22.30 -10.31 -9.18
N PRO A 96 -23.63 -10.52 -9.26
CA PRO A 96 -24.23 -11.05 -10.47
C PRO A 96 -23.91 -10.12 -11.63
N GLN A 97 -23.41 -10.71 -12.72
CA GLN A 97 -23.19 -9.96 -13.96
C GLN A 97 -24.56 -9.47 -14.45
N LEU A 98 -24.75 -8.16 -14.51
CA LEU A 98 -25.95 -7.52 -15.07
C LEU A 98 -25.97 -7.66 -16.59
#